data_AF-A0A182S8M2-F1
#
_entry.id   AF-A0A182S8M2-F1
#
_cell.length_a   1.000
_cell.length_b   1.000
_cell.length_c   1.000
_cell.angle_alpha   90.00
_cell.angle_beta   90.00
_cell.angle_gamma   90.00
#
_symmetry.space_group_name_H-M   'P 1'
#
loop_
_entity.id
_entity.type
_entity.pdbx_description
1 polymer ?
#
loop_
_entity_poly.entity_id
_entity_poly.type
_entity_poly.pdbx_seq_one_letter_code
_entity_poly.pdbx_strand_id
1 'polypeptide(L)'
;MQRITHFVLLMALLGASAAQKPPVCDSAVTSFHADPTNCSQYYTCYQGVAILQSCPDQKYFDSTRSLCDIPEMVTCTIGPCTGNTGLMSVAILNVCTSYTLCVGETPFNRTCADGTLFDVAFGDCVLAGDSTCVENPCLSVDPATAVPTTFYPVLNSCKQYIICDKLNPVVRTCAGSTVFSRTVSKCVASTDYVCPPGTAV
;
A
#
# COMPACT_ATOMS: atom_id res chain seq x y z
N MET A 1 -30.50 21.85 51.56
CA MET A 1 -29.29 22.30 50.82
C MET A 1 -28.64 21.07 50.22
N GLN A 2 -28.92 20.84 48.94
CA GLN A 2 -28.68 19.60 48.20
C GLN A 2 -27.22 19.52 47.80
N ARG A 3 -26.53 18.44 48.21
CA ARG A 3 -25.13 18.15 47.86
C ARG A 3 -25.03 17.85 46.37
N ILE A 4 -24.82 18.88 45.56
CA ILE A 4 -24.37 18.79 44.18
C ILE A 4 -22.84 18.79 44.24
N THR A 5 -22.22 17.62 44.37
CA THR A 5 -20.77 17.44 44.23
C THR A 5 -20.51 15.95 44.06
N HIS A 6 -19.80 15.57 42.99
CA HIS A 6 -19.39 14.20 42.60
C HIS A 6 -20.28 13.39 41.64
N PHE A 7 -20.88 14.01 40.62
CA PHE A 7 -21.34 13.28 39.43
C PHE A 7 -20.99 14.02 38.13
N VAL A 8 -19.78 14.59 38.08
CA VAL A 8 -19.21 15.15 36.85
C VAL A 8 -18.13 14.20 36.36
N LEU A 9 -18.37 13.64 35.16
CA LEU A 9 -17.40 13.04 34.25
C LEU A 9 -16.70 11.76 34.73
N LEU A 10 -17.43 10.64 34.74
CA LEU A 10 -16.87 9.38 34.23
C LEU A 10 -16.62 9.59 32.73
N MET A 11 -15.47 10.20 32.41
CA MET A 11 -14.93 10.22 31.06
C MET A 11 -14.87 8.77 30.60
N ALA A 12 -15.68 8.44 29.60
CA ALA A 12 -15.47 7.25 28.82
C ALA A 12 -14.07 7.37 28.20
N LEU A 13 -13.07 6.76 28.84
CA LEU A 13 -11.81 6.40 28.22
C LEU A 13 -12.10 5.23 27.27
N LEU A 14 -12.97 5.46 26.29
CA LEU A 14 -12.88 4.76 25.02
C LEU A 14 -11.68 5.40 24.34
N GLY A 15 -10.48 4.97 24.76
CA GLY A 15 -9.32 5.11 23.91
C GLY A 15 -9.73 4.49 22.58
N ALA A 16 -9.83 5.33 21.55
CA ALA A 16 -9.97 4.85 20.20
C ALA A 16 -8.71 4.04 19.94
N SER A 17 -8.79 2.72 20.07
CA SER A 17 -7.79 1.87 19.46
C SER A 17 -7.91 2.15 17.97
N ALA A 18 -6.88 2.76 17.39
CA ALA A 18 -6.77 2.83 15.95
C ALA A 18 -6.83 1.38 15.48
N ALA A 19 -7.92 1.00 14.80
CA ALA A 19 -8.03 -0.33 14.23
C ALA A 19 -6.91 -0.46 13.19
N GLN A 20 -5.88 -1.23 13.52
CA GLN A 20 -4.78 -1.53 12.61
C GLN A 20 -5.37 -2.20 11.36
N LYS A 21 -5.18 -1.59 10.18
CA LYS A 21 -5.60 -2.20 8.91
C LYS A 21 -4.67 -3.39 8.63
N PRO A 22 -5.20 -4.63 8.50
CA PRO A 22 -4.39 -5.79 8.17
C PRO A 22 -3.69 -5.63 6.81
N PRO A 23 -2.56 -6.32 6.58
CA PRO A 23 -1.91 -6.32 5.27
C PRO A 23 -2.86 -6.91 4.21
N VAL A 24 -2.65 -6.49 2.96
CA VAL A 24 -3.33 -7.10 1.81
C VAL A 24 -2.64 -8.43 1.52
N CYS A 25 -3.42 -9.52 1.51
CA CYS A 25 -2.89 -10.86 1.27
C CYS A 25 -3.15 -11.31 -0.15
N ASP A 26 -2.11 -11.81 -0.79
CA ASP A 26 -2.21 -12.60 -2.00
C ASP A 26 -2.84 -13.98 -1.65
N SER A 27 -3.87 -14.41 -2.41
CA SER A 27 -4.54 -15.70 -2.18
C SER A 27 -3.87 -16.90 -2.84
N ALA A 28 -2.93 -16.69 -3.74
CA ALA A 28 -2.16 -17.73 -4.41
C ALA A 28 -0.91 -18.16 -3.64
N VAL A 29 -0.36 -17.29 -2.77
CA VAL A 29 0.83 -17.60 -1.98
C VAL A 29 0.59 -17.50 -0.48
N THR A 30 1.25 -18.38 0.28
CA THR A 30 1.38 -18.19 1.73
C THR A 30 2.56 -17.27 1.98
N SER A 31 2.33 -16.18 2.72
CA SER A 31 3.36 -15.18 3.02
C SER A 31 3.24 -14.71 4.46
N PHE A 32 4.34 -14.23 5.03
CA PHE A 32 4.40 -13.74 6.40
C PHE A 32 4.81 -12.28 6.42
N HIS A 33 4.10 -11.45 7.17
CA HIS A 33 4.31 -10.01 7.23
C HIS A 33 4.45 -9.58 8.68
N ALA A 34 5.48 -8.79 9.02
CA ALA A 34 5.63 -8.25 10.37
C ALA A 34 4.41 -7.38 10.74
N ASP A 35 3.97 -7.44 12.00
CA ASP A 35 3.01 -6.47 12.48
C ASP A 35 3.71 -5.09 12.62
N PRO A 36 3.16 -4.03 12.03
CA PRO A 36 3.83 -2.73 12.00
C PRO A 36 3.78 -1.98 13.34
N THR A 37 3.08 -2.52 14.35
CA THR A 37 2.91 -1.92 15.68
C THR A 37 3.54 -2.76 16.80
N ASN A 38 3.81 -4.05 16.56
CA ASN A 38 4.26 -4.99 17.56
C ASN A 38 5.19 -6.06 16.98
N CYS A 39 6.49 -5.98 17.27
CA CYS A 39 7.50 -6.90 16.75
C CYS A 39 7.36 -8.36 17.23
N SER A 40 6.61 -8.60 18.31
CA SER A 40 6.26 -9.96 18.74
C SER A 40 5.06 -10.53 17.99
N GLN A 41 4.51 -9.81 17.01
CA GLN A 41 3.38 -10.24 16.20
C GLN A 41 3.72 -10.19 14.70
N TYR A 42 3.02 -11.02 13.96
CA TYR A 42 3.12 -11.10 12.50
C TYR A 42 1.80 -11.59 11.93
N TYR A 43 1.53 -11.27 10.68
CA TYR A 43 0.42 -11.78 9.92
C TYR A 43 0.86 -12.95 9.06
N THR A 44 0.15 -14.07 9.17
CA THR A 44 0.17 -15.11 8.13
C THR A 44 -0.92 -14.81 7.14
N CYS A 45 -0.52 -14.59 5.89
CA CYS A 45 -1.44 -14.59 4.76
C CYS A 45 -1.63 -16.02 4.29
N TYR A 46 -2.87 -16.51 4.36
CA TYR A 46 -3.25 -17.81 3.84
C TYR A 46 -4.56 -17.68 3.06
N GLN A 47 -4.55 -18.06 1.78
CA GLN A 47 -5.70 -17.98 0.88
C GLN A 47 -6.38 -16.59 0.88
N GLY A 48 -5.58 -15.52 0.93
CA GLY A 48 -6.06 -14.13 0.87
C GLY A 48 -6.54 -13.58 2.21
N VAL A 49 -6.43 -14.37 3.28
CA VAL A 49 -6.84 -13.97 4.63
C VAL A 49 -5.59 -13.68 5.47
N ALA A 50 -5.52 -12.46 6.03
CA ALA A 50 -4.51 -12.07 7.00
C ALA A 50 -4.91 -12.56 8.39
N ILE A 51 -4.08 -13.42 8.99
CA ILE A 51 -4.29 -13.95 10.33
C ILE A 51 -3.17 -13.44 11.23
N LEU A 52 -3.51 -12.61 12.22
CA LEU A 52 -2.54 -12.11 13.20
C LEU A 52 -2.13 -13.25 14.14
N GLN A 53 -0.83 -13.42 14.31
CA GLN A 53 -0.21 -14.40 15.20
C GLN A 53 0.84 -13.73 16.07
N SER A 54 1.09 -14.33 17.23
CA SER A 54 2.17 -13.91 18.13
C SER A 54 3.32 -14.92 18.04
N CYS A 55 4.54 -14.40 18.06
CA CYS A 55 5.72 -15.23 18.26
C CYS A 55 5.73 -15.85 19.67
N PRO A 56 6.12 -17.13 19.80
CA PRO A 56 6.24 -17.77 21.10
C PRO A 56 7.41 -17.17 21.91
N ASP A 57 7.41 -17.39 23.22
CA ASP A 57 8.52 -17.06 24.13
C ASP A 57 9.00 -15.60 24.08
N GLN A 58 8.09 -14.66 23.78
CA GLN A 58 8.40 -13.23 23.60
C GLN A 58 9.47 -12.93 22.53
N LYS A 59 9.58 -13.82 21.53
CA LYS A 59 10.44 -13.61 20.37
C LYS A 59 9.91 -12.52 19.45
N TYR A 60 10.78 -12.04 18.56
CA TYR A 60 10.42 -11.09 17.51
C TYR A 60 10.37 -11.79 16.16
N PHE A 61 9.44 -11.36 15.32
CA PHE A 61 9.32 -11.86 13.97
C PHE A 61 10.39 -11.22 13.07
N ASP A 62 11.28 -12.05 12.53
CA ASP A 62 12.25 -11.66 11.50
C ASP A 62 11.58 -11.79 10.12
N SER A 63 11.23 -10.65 9.52
CA SER A 63 10.60 -10.60 8.19
C SER A 63 11.53 -11.04 7.06
N THR A 64 12.85 -10.95 7.23
CA THR A 64 13.83 -11.35 6.21
C THR A 64 13.94 -12.88 6.15
N ARG A 65 13.92 -13.55 7.30
CA ARG A 65 13.98 -15.01 7.39
C ARG A 65 12.62 -15.69 7.55
N SER A 66 11.56 -14.91 7.71
CA SER A 66 10.18 -15.37 7.93
C SER A 66 10.05 -16.33 9.12
N LEU A 67 10.68 -16.00 10.25
CA LEU A 67 10.64 -16.83 11.47
C LEU A 67 10.68 -15.98 12.74
N CYS A 68 10.23 -16.56 13.86
CA CYS A 68 10.38 -15.94 15.18
C CYS A 68 11.77 -16.22 15.74
N ASP A 69 12.57 -15.19 15.98
CA ASP A 69 13.90 -15.29 16.57
C ASP A 69 14.03 -14.44 17.84
N ILE A 70 15.11 -14.65 18.58
CA ILE A 70 15.38 -13.90 19.80
C ILE A 70 15.57 -12.40 19.49
N PRO A 71 15.11 -11.49 20.37
CA PRO A 71 15.18 -10.04 20.16
C PRO A 71 16.56 -9.50 19.76
N GLU A 72 17.64 -10.11 20.24
CA GLU A 72 19.01 -9.69 19.96
C GLU A 72 19.42 -9.93 18.50
N MET A 73 18.72 -10.83 17.80
CA MET A 73 19.01 -11.24 16.42
C MET A 73 18.03 -10.63 15.40
N VAL A 74 17.03 -9.87 15.87
CA VAL A 74 15.99 -9.28 15.01
C VAL A 74 15.96 -7.77 15.21
N THR A 75 16.16 -7.02 14.14
CA THR A 75 15.88 -5.59 14.16
C THR A 75 14.38 -5.37 14.17
N CYS A 76 13.85 -5.03 15.34
CA CYS A 76 12.44 -4.69 15.52
C CYS A 76 12.12 -3.37 14.79
N THR A 77 11.39 -3.46 13.68
CA THR A 77 10.93 -2.30 12.89
C THR A 77 9.42 -2.09 13.07
N ILE A 78 9.05 -1.15 13.94
CA ILE A 78 7.68 -0.70 14.16
C ILE A 78 7.38 0.46 13.19
N GLY A 79 6.87 0.09 12.02
CA GLY A 79 6.52 1.02 10.95
C GLY A 79 7.70 1.43 10.06
N PRO A 80 7.42 2.19 8.99
CA PRO A 80 8.41 2.48 7.95
C PRO A 80 9.52 3.45 8.39
N CYS A 81 9.37 4.10 9.55
CA CYS A 81 10.29 5.14 10.04
C CYS A 81 11.21 4.69 11.18
N THR A 82 11.16 3.43 11.62
CA THR A 82 11.92 2.98 12.80
C THR A 82 13.42 3.17 12.62
N GLY A 83 14.09 3.68 13.66
CA GLY A 83 15.55 3.89 13.65
C GLY A 83 16.00 5.08 12.79
N ASN A 84 15.08 5.82 12.17
CA ASN A 84 15.43 7.03 11.44
C ASN A 84 15.62 8.21 12.39
N THR A 85 16.74 8.91 12.25
CA THR A 85 17.08 10.11 13.04
C THR A 85 16.99 11.39 12.22
N GLY A 86 16.78 11.28 10.91
CA GLY A 86 16.77 12.40 9.98
C GLY A 86 15.49 12.50 9.16
N LEU A 87 15.64 12.97 7.92
CA LEU A 87 14.57 13.00 6.94
C LEU A 87 14.78 11.86 5.95
N MET A 88 13.75 11.04 5.74
CA MET A 88 13.74 10.05 4.67
C MET A 88 12.33 9.87 4.10
N SER A 89 12.25 9.50 2.83
CA SER A 89 11.01 9.21 2.13
C SER A 89 10.92 7.71 1.86
N VAL A 90 9.78 7.10 2.16
CA VAL A 90 9.55 5.66 1.99
C VAL A 90 8.30 5.44 1.14
N ALA A 91 8.37 4.49 0.21
CA ALA A 91 7.23 4.14 -0.63
C ALA A 91 6.09 3.53 0.20
N ILE A 92 4.85 3.87 -0.15
CA ILE A 92 3.68 3.17 0.37
C ILE A 92 3.40 1.99 -0.56
N LEU A 93 3.28 0.80 0.01
CA LEU A 93 3.05 -0.42 -0.76
C LEU A 93 1.78 -0.29 -1.60
N ASN A 94 1.91 -0.56 -2.89
CA ASN A 94 0.82 -0.54 -3.87
C ASN A 94 0.10 0.81 -4.00
N VAL A 95 0.77 1.92 -3.67
CA VAL A 95 0.24 3.28 -3.82
C VAL A 95 1.33 4.16 -4.43
N CYS A 96 1.19 4.51 -5.70
CA CYS A 96 2.21 5.31 -6.42
C CYS A 96 2.04 6.82 -6.24
N THR A 97 0.84 7.27 -5.88
CA THR A 97 0.51 8.70 -5.73
C THR A 97 0.84 9.26 -4.36
N SER A 98 1.38 8.45 -3.45
CA SER A 98 1.67 8.86 -2.08
C SER A 98 2.91 8.14 -1.54
N TYR A 99 3.55 8.78 -0.57
CA TYR A 99 4.72 8.25 0.12
C TYR A 99 4.67 8.64 1.59
N THR A 100 5.49 7.99 2.40
CA THR A 100 5.66 8.34 3.81
C THR A 100 6.92 9.17 3.97
N LEU A 101 6.77 10.42 4.41
CA LEU A 101 7.87 11.26 4.87
C LEU A 101 8.11 10.97 6.35
N CYS A 102 9.30 10.49 6.68
CA CYS A 102 9.75 10.30 8.05
C CYS A 102 10.50 11.54 8.54
N VAL A 103 10.07 12.11 9.68
CA VAL A 103 10.82 13.13 10.42
C VAL A 103 11.26 12.50 11.74
N GLY A 104 12.51 12.05 11.80
CA GLY A 104 12.92 11.06 12.78
C GLY A 104 12.08 9.78 12.63
N GLU A 105 11.59 9.23 13.74
CA GLU A 105 10.72 8.05 13.73
C GLU A 105 9.25 8.36 13.46
N THR A 106 8.87 9.63 13.24
CA THR A 106 7.47 10.02 13.05
C THR A 106 7.07 9.94 11.57
N PRO A 107 6.09 9.09 11.18
CA PRO A 107 5.62 8.98 9.81
C PRO A 107 4.58 10.06 9.47
N PHE A 108 4.71 10.65 8.28
CA PHE A 108 3.72 11.56 7.69
C PHE A 108 3.39 11.12 6.26
N ASN A 109 2.14 10.78 5.99
CA ASN A 109 1.72 10.47 4.62
C ASN A 109 1.68 11.76 3.79
N ARG A 110 2.30 11.72 2.62
CA ARG A 110 2.36 12.82 1.66
C ARG A 110 1.80 12.34 0.32
N THR A 111 1.06 13.22 -0.34
CA THR A 111 0.55 12.98 -1.69
C THR A 111 1.46 13.67 -2.69
N CYS A 112 1.80 12.97 -3.78
CA CYS A 112 2.48 13.56 -4.93
C CYS A 112 1.57 14.59 -5.62
N ALA A 113 2.17 15.59 -6.28
CA ALA A 113 1.41 16.53 -7.10
C ALA A 113 0.80 15.83 -8.32
N ASP A 114 -0.26 16.41 -8.89
CA ASP A 114 -0.91 15.86 -10.08
C ASP A 114 0.09 15.64 -11.22
N GLY A 115 0.07 14.42 -11.79
CA GLY A 115 0.98 14.01 -12.86
C GLY A 115 2.38 13.59 -12.41
N THR A 116 2.60 13.45 -11.10
CA THR A 116 3.83 12.89 -10.53
C THR A 116 3.54 11.63 -9.72
N LEU A 117 4.49 10.71 -9.67
CA LEU A 117 4.42 9.46 -8.91
C LEU A 117 5.70 9.29 -8.09
N PHE A 118 5.58 8.74 -6.90
CA PHE A 118 6.73 8.46 -6.05
C PHE A 118 7.58 7.36 -6.69
N ASP A 119 8.86 7.65 -6.91
CA ASP A 119 9.82 6.67 -7.40
C ASP A 119 10.85 6.35 -6.31
N VAL A 120 11.00 5.06 -6.02
CA VAL A 120 11.82 4.59 -4.91
C VAL A 120 13.31 4.78 -5.17
N ALA A 121 13.74 4.75 -6.45
CA ALA A 121 15.14 4.95 -6.81
C ALA A 121 15.55 6.41 -6.68
N PHE A 122 14.64 7.34 -6.99
CA PHE A 122 14.87 8.77 -6.79
C PHE A 122 14.57 9.24 -5.36
N GLY A 123 13.72 8.51 -4.63
CA GLY A 123 13.28 8.88 -3.28
C GLY A 123 12.35 10.10 -3.24
N ASP A 124 11.73 10.45 -4.38
CA ASP A 124 10.88 11.63 -4.55
C ASP A 124 9.76 11.39 -5.58
N CYS A 125 8.80 12.30 -5.66
CA CYS A 125 7.78 12.33 -6.70
C CYS A 125 8.39 12.85 -8.01
N VAL A 126 8.52 11.96 -9.00
CA VAL A 126 8.98 12.29 -10.36
C VAL A 126 7.81 12.34 -11.33
N LEU A 127 8.00 12.84 -12.56
CA LEU A 127 6.96 12.78 -13.59
C LEU A 127 6.44 11.35 -13.74
N ALA A 128 5.13 11.19 -13.89
CA ALA A 128 4.50 9.87 -13.87
C ALA A 128 5.18 8.89 -14.84
N GLY A 129 5.49 9.32 -16.07
CA GLY A 129 6.16 8.52 -17.11
C GLY A 129 7.61 8.15 -16.84
N ASP A 130 8.28 8.84 -15.92
CA ASP A 130 9.64 8.52 -15.49
C ASP A 130 9.65 7.60 -14.26
N SER A 131 8.51 7.45 -13.58
CA SER A 131 8.39 6.58 -12.42
C SER A 131 8.28 5.11 -12.84
N THR A 132 9.01 4.27 -12.11
CA THR A 132 8.92 2.80 -12.23
C THR A 132 7.76 2.20 -11.43
N CYS A 133 7.02 3.02 -10.67
CA CYS A 133 5.93 2.54 -9.83
C CYS A 133 4.72 2.07 -10.64
N VAL A 134 4.32 0.81 -10.44
CA VAL A 134 3.13 0.20 -11.04
C VAL A 134 2.29 -0.41 -9.94
N GLU A 135 1.05 0.05 -9.80
CA GLU A 135 0.09 -0.52 -8.85
C GLU A 135 -0.45 -1.87 -9.37
N ASN A 136 -0.66 -2.80 -8.46
CA ASN A 136 -1.31 -4.07 -8.67
C ASN A 136 -2.78 -4.01 -8.19
N PRO A 137 -3.75 -3.77 -9.09
CA PRO A 137 -5.17 -3.75 -8.75
C PRO A 137 -5.74 -5.15 -8.46
N CYS A 138 -5.05 -6.21 -8.91
CA CYS A 138 -5.51 -7.60 -8.82
C CYS A 138 -5.48 -8.17 -7.39
N LEU A 139 -4.89 -7.45 -6.42
CA LEU A 139 -4.81 -7.87 -5.01
C LEU A 139 -6.11 -7.68 -4.22
N SER A 140 -7.05 -6.89 -4.74
CA SER A 140 -8.25 -6.48 -4.00
C SER A 140 -9.54 -7.21 -4.43
N VAL A 141 -9.57 -7.68 -5.66
CA VAL A 141 -10.68 -8.40 -6.31
C VAL A 141 -10.02 -9.29 -7.36
N ASP A 142 -10.42 -10.56 -7.54
CA ASP A 142 -10.01 -11.37 -8.70
C ASP A 142 -10.81 -10.91 -9.94
N PRO A 143 -10.24 -10.06 -10.82
CA PRO A 143 -10.99 -9.44 -11.91
C PRO A 143 -11.28 -10.43 -13.03
N ALA A 144 -10.69 -11.63 -13.00
CA ALA A 144 -11.04 -12.71 -13.92
C ALA A 144 -12.45 -13.26 -13.64
N THR A 145 -13.00 -12.99 -12.45
CA THR A 145 -14.37 -13.36 -12.07
C THR A 145 -15.38 -12.21 -12.18
N ALA A 146 -14.90 -10.98 -12.39
CA ALA A 146 -15.76 -9.80 -12.47
C ALA A 146 -16.43 -9.70 -13.87
N VAL A 147 -17.77 -9.57 -13.88
CA VAL A 147 -18.57 -9.35 -15.09
C VAL A 147 -19.29 -8.01 -14.96
N PRO A 148 -19.03 -7.02 -15.85
CA PRO A 148 -18.14 -7.09 -17.00
C PRO A 148 -16.64 -7.06 -16.61
N THR A 149 -15.80 -7.64 -17.47
CA THR A 149 -14.35 -7.58 -17.31
C THR A 149 -13.90 -6.12 -17.29
N THR A 150 -13.23 -5.71 -16.22
CA THR A 150 -12.75 -4.34 -16.04
C THR A 150 -11.24 -4.31 -16.23
N PHE A 151 -10.76 -3.36 -17.04
CA PHE A 151 -9.35 -3.09 -17.22
C PHE A 151 -8.92 -1.89 -16.38
N TYR A 152 -7.71 -1.95 -15.85
CA TYR A 152 -7.16 -0.89 -14.99
C TYR A 152 -6.07 -0.13 -15.72
N PRO A 153 -5.89 1.17 -15.48
CA PRO A 153 -4.82 1.91 -16.10
C PRO A 153 -3.46 1.62 -15.47
N VAL A 154 -2.40 1.74 -16.26
CA VAL A 154 -1.06 1.93 -15.70
C VAL A 154 -0.87 3.42 -15.41
N LEU A 155 -0.45 3.78 -14.19
CA LEU A 155 -0.39 5.18 -13.80
C LEU A 155 0.69 5.98 -14.53
N ASN A 156 1.83 5.34 -14.86
CA ASN A 156 2.94 5.97 -15.58
C ASN A 156 2.76 6.04 -17.10
N SER A 157 1.77 5.35 -17.69
CA SER A 157 1.60 5.28 -19.15
C SER A 157 0.17 5.56 -19.57
N CYS A 158 0.00 6.37 -20.62
CA CYS A 158 -1.29 6.60 -21.26
C CYS A 158 -1.66 5.51 -22.27
N LYS A 159 -0.70 4.69 -22.70
CA LYS A 159 -0.96 3.58 -23.64
C LYS A 159 -1.16 2.23 -22.97
N GLN A 160 -0.72 2.08 -21.73
CA GLN A 160 -0.75 0.78 -21.07
C GLN A 160 -1.93 0.63 -20.13
N TYR A 161 -2.38 -0.61 -20.01
CA TYR A 161 -3.45 -1.04 -19.12
C TYR A 161 -3.12 -2.40 -18.53
N ILE A 162 -3.76 -2.73 -17.42
CA ILE A 162 -3.56 -3.95 -16.67
C ILE A 162 -4.79 -4.82 -16.88
N ILE A 163 -4.54 -6.06 -17.29
CA ILE A 163 -5.46 -7.15 -17.11
C ILE A 163 -4.95 -8.01 -15.96
N CYS A 164 -5.83 -8.77 -15.31
CA CYS A 164 -5.41 -9.64 -14.22
C CYS A 164 -5.46 -11.10 -14.69
N ASP A 165 -4.36 -11.81 -14.46
CA ASP A 165 -4.33 -13.27 -14.49
C ASP A 165 -4.29 -13.75 -13.04
N LYS A 166 -5.49 -14.01 -12.48
CA LYS A 166 -5.72 -14.21 -11.05
C LYS A 166 -5.31 -12.96 -10.26
N LEU A 167 -4.19 -13.02 -9.55
CA LEU A 167 -3.65 -11.94 -8.70
C LEU A 167 -2.47 -11.21 -9.34
N ASN A 168 -2.03 -11.67 -10.50
CA ASN A 168 -0.88 -11.10 -11.18
C ASN A 168 -1.34 -10.02 -12.17
N PRO A 169 -0.82 -8.80 -12.06
CA PRO A 169 -1.10 -7.74 -13.01
C PRO A 169 -0.31 -8.02 -14.27
N VAL A 170 -1.01 -8.18 -15.38
CA VAL A 170 -0.40 -8.36 -16.69
C VAL A 170 -0.58 -7.08 -17.49
N VAL A 171 0.52 -6.38 -17.71
CA VAL A 171 0.52 -5.14 -18.49
C VAL A 171 0.27 -5.47 -19.97
N ARG A 172 -0.58 -4.67 -20.58
CA ARG A 172 -0.95 -4.67 -22.00
C ARG A 172 -0.82 -3.26 -22.55
N THR A 173 -0.65 -3.16 -23.86
CA THR A 173 -0.51 -1.89 -24.56
C THR A 173 -1.66 -1.75 -25.56
N CYS A 174 -2.28 -0.58 -25.60
CA CYS A 174 -3.28 -0.24 -26.60
C CYS A 174 -2.69 -0.31 -28.02
N ALA A 175 -3.45 -0.84 -28.97
CA ALA A 175 -2.98 -1.06 -30.33
C ALA A 175 -2.90 0.25 -31.13
N GLY A 176 -1.88 0.37 -31.98
CA GLY A 176 -1.71 1.52 -32.88
C GLY A 176 -1.56 2.86 -32.16
N SER A 177 -2.39 3.83 -32.55
CA SER A 177 -2.43 5.18 -31.99
C SER A 177 -3.50 5.37 -30.92
N THR A 178 -4.08 4.29 -30.40
CA THR A 178 -5.07 4.37 -29.31
C THR A 178 -4.39 4.52 -27.94
N VAL A 179 -5.11 5.13 -27.01
CA VAL A 179 -4.70 5.35 -25.62
C VAL A 179 -5.74 4.77 -24.67
N PHE A 180 -5.34 4.41 -23.46
CA PHE A 180 -6.24 3.84 -22.47
C PHE A 180 -7.01 4.93 -21.73
N SER A 181 -8.33 4.97 -21.92
CA SER A 181 -9.19 5.88 -21.17
C SER A 181 -9.53 5.30 -19.80
N ARG A 182 -9.11 6.02 -18.75
CA ARG A 182 -9.42 5.67 -17.34
C ARG A 182 -10.91 5.84 -17.01
N THR A 183 -11.65 6.62 -17.80
CA THR A 183 -13.08 6.94 -17.55
C THR A 183 -14.00 5.84 -18.04
N VAL A 184 -13.65 5.19 -19.16
CA VAL A 184 -14.46 4.13 -19.78
C VAL A 184 -13.76 2.78 -19.79
N SER A 185 -12.60 2.68 -19.14
CA SER A 185 -11.78 1.47 -18.97
C SER A 185 -11.52 0.69 -20.27
N LYS A 186 -11.20 1.40 -21.36
CA LYS A 186 -10.90 0.80 -22.66
C LYS A 186 -9.94 1.67 -23.47
N CYS A 187 -9.29 1.05 -24.48
CA CYS A 187 -8.53 1.79 -25.47
C CYS A 187 -9.48 2.58 -26.38
N VAL A 188 -9.20 3.88 -26.55
CA VAL A 188 -9.94 4.81 -27.40
C VAL A 188 -8.97 5.59 -28.29
N ALA A 189 -9.48 6.29 -29.31
CA ALA A 189 -8.62 7.14 -30.13
C ALA A 189 -7.98 8.25 -29.28
N SER A 190 -6.74 8.63 -29.58
CA SER A 190 -6.02 9.70 -28.86
C SER A 190 -6.70 11.06 -28.93
N THR A 191 -7.62 11.27 -29.87
CA THR A 191 -8.46 12.47 -29.98
C THR A 191 -9.62 12.50 -28.99
N ASP A 192 -10.01 11.33 -28.48
CA ASP A 192 -11.23 11.16 -27.67
C ASP A 192 -10.91 11.12 -26.17
N TYR A 193 -9.62 11.16 -25.80
CA TYR A 193 -9.18 11.10 -24.42
C TYR A 193 -7.91 11.93 -24.21
N VAL A 194 -7.95 12.79 -23.20
CA VAL A 194 -6.79 13.56 -22.76
C VAL A 194 -6.01 12.73 -21.73
N CYS A 195 -4.77 12.38 -22.08
CA CYS A 195 -3.87 11.68 -21.18
C CYS A 195 -3.63 12.47 -19.89
N PRO A 196 -3.55 11.79 -18.73
CA PRO A 196 -3.16 12.44 -17.49
C PRO A 196 -1.77 13.09 -17.62
N PRO A 197 -1.55 14.27 -17.02
CA PRO A 197 -0.27 14.97 -17.09
C PRO A 197 0.90 14.08 -16.66
N GLY A 198 2.05 14.29 -17.27
CA GLY A 198 3.30 13.60 -16.93
C GLY A 198 3.37 12.14 -17.36
N THR A 199 2.30 11.52 -17.89
CA THR A 199 2.33 10.12 -18.35
C THR A 199 3.08 9.94 -19.67
N ALA A 200 3.74 8.78 -19.83
CA ALA A 200 4.35 8.40 -21.10
C ALA A 200 3.28 8.08 -22.16
N VAL A 201 3.48 8.53 -23.41
CA VAL A 201 2.54 8.38 -24.54
C VAL A 201 3.11 7.46 -25.61
#